data_AF-A0A3L6PIA9-F1
#
_entry.id   AF-A0A3L6PIA9-F1
#
_cell.length_a   1.000
_cell.length_b   1.000
_cell.length_c   1.000
_cell.angle_alpha   90.00
_cell.angle_beta   90.00
_cell.angle_gamma   90.00
#
_symmetry.space_group_name_H-M   'P 1'
#
loop_
_entity.id
_entity.type
_entity.pdbx_description
1 polymer ?
#
loop_
_entity_poly.entity_id
_entity_poly.type
_entity_poly.pdbx_seq_one_letter_code
_entity_poly.pdbx_strand_id
1 'polypeptide(L)'
;MQRALAEQLQLPPPVMEMFDAQDEEDDYNGVDQGSRLEIPKVAREIYQHVQKQLSRRFLVIFNNGGCEEIDLESSGFPLSEYSRNKLLWSFQGGFRLYPRTKVDEALKSTRETTDVVLSADSSSIGDDKFADILHHEAEEVARKMINVGGIDSCAAATNCFLYMMKLCGIDYDLATHGCNYWICDGTIQLQQGRCRH
;
A
#
# COMPACT_ATOMS: atom_id res chain seq x y z
N MET A 1 4.05 -5.13 -9.66
CA MET A 1 4.17 -3.66 -9.82
C MET A 1 4.26 -3.22 -11.28
N GLN A 2 5.24 -3.70 -12.06
CA GLN A 2 5.45 -3.28 -13.45
C GLN A 2 4.20 -3.41 -14.34
N ARG A 3 3.37 -4.45 -14.18
CA ARG A 3 2.10 -4.61 -14.92
C ARG A 3 1.16 -3.41 -14.71
N ALA A 4 0.95 -3.00 -13.46
CA ALA A 4 0.12 -1.83 -13.14
C ALA A 4 0.69 -0.53 -13.72
N LEU A 5 2.02 -0.38 -13.74
CA LEU A 5 2.68 0.76 -14.39
C LEU A 5 2.45 0.75 -15.90
N ALA A 6 2.59 -0.40 -16.54
CA ALA A 6 2.37 -0.57 -17.97
C ALA A 6 0.93 -0.22 -18.37
N GLU A 7 -0.05 -0.61 -17.57
CA GLU A 7 -1.47 -0.27 -17.76
C GLU A 7 -1.71 1.24 -17.61
N GLN A 8 -1.15 1.89 -16.58
CA GLN A 8 -1.29 3.34 -16.38
C GLN A 8 -0.64 4.15 -17.50
N LEU A 9 0.51 3.70 -17.99
CA LEU A 9 1.22 4.30 -19.13
C LEU A 9 0.60 3.91 -20.48
N GLN A 10 -0.40 3.03 -20.49
CA GLN A 10 -1.04 2.52 -21.72
C GLN A 10 0.00 1.97 -22.70
N LEU A 11 0.93 1.16 -22.18
CA LEU A 11 1.94 0.51 -22.99
C LEU A 11 1.28 -0.43 -24.02
N PRO A 12 1.92 -0.59 -25.20
CA PRO A 12 1.28 -1.32 -26.30
C PRO A 12 1.11 -2.80 -25.96
N PRO A 13 0.15 -3.51 -26.59
CA PRO A 13 -0.15 -4.91 -26.32
C PRO A 13 1.05 -5.87 -26.26
N PRO A 14 2.10 -5.72 -27.10
CA PRO A 14 3.28 -6.57 -27.00
C PRO A 14 3.97 -6.52 -25.64
N VAL A 15 3.89 -5.41 -24.89
CA VAL A 15 4.45 -5.32 -23.53
C VAL A 15 3.59 -6.11 -22.54
N MET A 16 2.26 -6.10 -22.73
CA MET A 16 1.34 -6.86 -21.89
C MET A 16 1.55 -8.37 -22.08
N GLU A 17 1.76 -8.80 -23.32
CA GLU A 17 2.09 -10.20 -23.66
C GLU A 17 3.40 -10.67 -22.99
N MET A 18 4.37 -9.76 -22.74
CA MET A 18 5.60 -10.12 -22.02
C MET A 18 5.33 -10.50 -20.57
N PHE A 19 4.35 -9.87 -19.91
CA PHE A 19 3.97 -10.27 -18.55
C PHE A 19 3.27 -11.61 -18.58
N ASP A 20 2.36 -11.84 -19.52
CA ASP A 20 1.60 -13.09 -19.61
C ASP A 20 2.56 -14.28 -19.84
N ALA A 21 3.54 -14.12 -20.74
CA ALA A 21 4.56 -15.12 -20.98
C ALA A 21 5.44 -15.40 -19.74
N GLN A 22 5.81 -14.36 -18.98
CA GLN A 22 6.60 -14.54 -17.76
C GLN A 22 5.78 -15.20 -16.64
N ASP A 23 4.51 -14.81 -16.50
CA ASP A 23 3.62 -15.38 -15.49
C ASP A 23 3.40 -16.89 -15.74
N GLU A 24 3.25 -17.31 -17.00
CA GLU A 24 3.18 -18.72 -17.38
C GLU A 24 4.47 -19.48 -17.04
N GLU A 25 5.64 -18.88 -17.28
CA GLU A 25 6.93 -19.50 -16.95
C GLU A 25 7.13 -19.61 -15.43
N ASP A 26 6.78 -18.57 -14.68
CA ASP A 26 6.87 -18.54 -13.22
C ASP A 26 5.89 -19.54 -12.59
N ASP A 27 4.67 -19.65 -13.11
CA ASP A 27 3.69 -20.67 -12.70
C ASP A 27 4.20 -22.08 -12.97
N TYR A 28 4.80 -22.32 -14.15
CA TYR A 28 5.41 -23.61 -14.49
C TYR A 28 6.55 -23.99 -13.54
N ASN A 29 7.34 -23.00 -13.12
CA ASN A 29 8.44 -23.18 -12.19
C ASN A 29 8.01 -23.16 -10.70
N GLY A 30 6.72 -22.93 -10.42
CA GLY A 30 6.19 -22.88 -9.06
C GLY A 30 6.67 -21.68 -8.25
N VAL A 31 6.98 -20.55 -8.90
CA VAL A 31 7.43 -19.33 -8.25
C VAL A 31 6.24 -18.63 -7.60
N ASP A 32 6.33 -18.43 -6.29
CA ASP A 32 5.34 -17.66 -5.53
C ASP A 32 5.22 -16.23 -6.07
N GLN A 33 4.00 -15.70 -6.11
CA GLN A 33 3.68 -14.37 -6.62
C GLN A 33 4.49 -13.26 -5.93
N GLY A 34 4.72 -13.37 -4.61
CA GLY A 34 5.51 -12.40 -3.85
C GLY A 34 7.02 -12.50 -4.10
N SER A 35 7.47 -13.56 -4.76
CA SER A 35 8.87 -13.81 -5.10
C SER A 35 9.21 -13.50 -6.56
N ARG A 36 8.21 -13.10 -7.37
CA ARG A 36 8.41 -12.73 -8.78
C ARG A 36 9.18 -11.43 -8.89
N LEU A 37 10.20 -11.43 -9.76
CA LEU A 37 11.10 -10.30 -9.96
C LEU A 37 10.64 -9.40 -11.12
N GLU A 38 11.20 -8.21 -11.19
CA GLU A 38 11.02 -7.32 -12.33
C GLU A 38 11.54 -7.94 -13.64
N ILE A 39 10.79 -7.77 -14.72
CA ILE A 39 11.17 -8.21 -16.06
C ILE A 39 12.04 -7.11 -16.69
N PRO A 40 13.34 -7.34 -16.95
CA PRO A 40 14.23 -6.29 -17.43
C PRO A 40 13.84 -5.71 -18.78
N LYS A 41 13.26 -6.55 -19.65
CA LYS A 41 12.78 -6.11 -20.96
C LYS A 41 11.61 -5.12 -20.82
N VAL A 42 10.69 -5.36 -19.89
CA VAL A 42 9.56 -4.48 -19.60
C VAL A 42 10.04 -3.16 -19.00
N ALA A 43 10.97 -3.20 -18.04
CA ALA A 43 11.57 -1.98 -17.46
C ALA A 43 12.13 -1.06 -18.56
N ARG A 44 12.78 -1.65 -19.58
CA ARG A 44 13.28 -0.90 -20.74
C ARG A 44 12.16 -0.29 -21.58
N GLU A 45 11.05 -0.99 -21.79
CA GLU A 45 9.90 -0.44 -22.53
C GLU A 45 9.24 0.72 -21.76
N ILE A 46 9.09 0.59 -20.44
CA ILE A 46 8.65 1.68 -19.55
C ILE A 46 9.58 2.89 -19.69
N TYR A 47 10.90 2.68 -19.55
CA TYR A 47 11.90 3.74 -19.67
C TYR A 47 11.80 4.47 -21.01
N GLN A 48 11.78 3.72 -22.11
CA GLN A 48 11.70 4.30 -23.45
C GLN A 48 10.40 5.06 -23.66
N HIS A 49 9.29 4.52 -23.18
CA HIS A 49 7.99 5.16 -23.31
C HIS A 49 7.95 6.49 -22.53
N VAL A 50 8.36 6.46 -21.27
CA VAL A 50 8.48 7.64 -20.41
C VAL A 50 9.39 8.69 -21.06
N GLN A 51 10.56 8.29 -21.55
CA GLN A 51 11.51 9.22 -22.18
C GLN A 51 10.98 9.82 -23.49
N LYS A 52 10.38 8.99 -24.36
CA LYS A 52 9.89 9.41 -25.68
C LYS A 52 8.61 10.24 -25.60
N GLN A 53 7.63 9.79 -24.81
CA GLN A 53 6.33 10.46 -24.73
C GLN A 53 6.38 11.69 -23.83
N LEU A 54 7.00 11.57 -22.65
CA LEU A 54 6.95 12.67 -21.70
C LEU A 54 7.93 13.77 -22.09
N SER A 55 9.10 13.45 -22.68
CA SER A 55 10.13 14.37 -23.25
C SER A 55 10.40 15.69 -22.48
N ARG A 56 9.90 15.77 -21.25
CA ARG A 56 9.76 16.89 -20.32
C ARG A 56 9.92 16.30 -18.93
N ARG A 57 10.06 17.20 -17.95
CA ARG A 57 10.04 16.84 -16.54
C ARG A 57 8.70 16.23 -16.17
N PHE A 58 8.71 15.15 -15.42
CA PHE A 58 7.52 14.56 -14.83
C PHE A 58 7.69 14.38 -13.31
N LEU A 59 6.54 14.23 -12.64
CA LEU A 59 6.43 13.91 -11.23
C LEU A 59 5.81 12.52 -11.13
N VAL A 60 6.51 11.58 -10.51
CA VAL A 60 5.93 10.30 -10.10
C VAL A 60 5.32 10.50 -8.72
N ILE A 61 4.05 10.17 -8.55
CA ILE A 61 3.39 10.12 -7.24
C ILE A 61 3.20 8.65 -6.90
N PHE A 62 3.99 8.18 -5.94
CA PHE A 62 3.97 6.79 -5.51
C PHE A 62 3.44 6.67 -4.08
N ASN A 63 2.27 6.05 -3.98
CA ASN A 63 1.60 5.83 -2.70
C ASN A 63 2.01 4.48 -2.13
N ASN A 64 3.07 4.45 -1.33
CA ASN A 64 3.55 3.23 -0.71
C ASN A 64 2.85 2.99 0.64
N GLY A 65 2.07 1.91 0.69
CA GLY A 65 1.40 1.48 1.92
C GLY A 65 2.35 0.90 2.97
N GLY A 66 3.55 0.50 2.56
CA GLY A 66 4.55 -0.13 3.40
C GLY A 66 5.53 0.86 4.05
N CYS A 67 6.53 0.30 4.72
CA CYS A 67 7.67 1.05 5.27
C CYS A 67 8.96 0.82 4.49
N GLU A 68 8.96 -0.07 3.50
CA GLU A 68 10.15 -0.44 2.76
C GLU A 68 10.35 0.45 1.54
N GLU A 69 11.61 0.61 1.16
CA GLU A 69 11.97 1.29 -0.07
C GLU A 69 11.68 0.41 -1.29
N ILE A 70 11.14 1.04 -2.32
CA ILE A 70 10.85 0.38 -3.60
C ILE A 70 11.70 1.06 -4.66
N ASP A 71 12.55 0.27 -5.31
CA ASP A 71 13.39 0.74 -6.40
C ASP A 71 12.54 0.96 -7.66
N LEU A 72 12.21 2.22 -7.93
CA LEU A 72 11.48 2.61 -9.13
C LEU A 72 12.39 2.77 -10.35
N GLU A 73 13.71 2.88 -10.16
CA GLU A 73 14.66 2.93 -11.28
C GLU A 73 14.76 1.58 -11.96
N SER A 74 14.86 0.49 -11.19
CA SER A 74 14.81 -0.89 -11.73
C SER A 74 13.49 -1.20 -12.43
N SER A 75 12.40 -0.55 -12.02
CA SER A 75 11.10 -0.62 -12.70
C SER A 75 11.03 0.18 -14.01
N GLY A 76 12.06 0.97 -14.35
CA GLY A 76 12.17 1.67 -15.62
C GLY A 76 12.01 3.20 -15.55
N PHE A 77 11.85 3.80 -14.37
CA PHE A 77 11.74 5.25 -14.29
C PHE A 77 13.10 5.95 -14.34
N PRO A 78 13.31 6.96 -15.21
CA PRO A 78 14.54 7.75 -15.25
C PRO A 78 14.58 8.77 -14.09
N LEU A 79 14.91 8.29 -12.90
CA LEU A 79 15.03 9.08 -11.66
C LEU A 79 16.47 9.38 -11.25
N SER A 80 17.45 9.07 -12.10
CA SER A 80 18.87 9.24 -11.79
C SER A 80 19.21 10.66 -11.34
N GLU A 81 20.30 10.83 -10.61
CA GLU A 81 20.74 12.12 -10.04
C GLU A 81 20.74 13.28 -11.05
N TYR A 82 21.04 12.99 -12.31
CA TYR A 82 21.09 13.98 -13.40
C TYR A 82 19.72 14.30 -14.01
N SER A 83 18.68 13.59 -13.59
CA SER A 83 17.31 13.75 -14.02
C SER A 83 16.67 14.97 -13.37
N ARG A 84 15.86 15.70 -14.14
CA ARG A 84 15.02 16.78 -13.62
C ARG A 84 13.63 16.28 -13.19
N ASN A 85 13.42 14.97 -13.23
CA ASN A 85 12.18 14.32 -12.79
C ASN A 85 12.19 14.23 -11.27
N LYS A 86 11.00 14.22 -10.67
CA LYS A 86 10.84 14.13 -9.22
C LYS A 86 9.96 12.94 -8.87
N LEU A 87 10.27 12.33 -7.72
CA LEU A 87 9.46 11.30 -7.10
C LEU A 87 8.88 11.90 -5.81
N LEU A 88 7.56 11.99 -5.75
CA LEU A 88 6.84 12.16 -4.50
C LEU A 88 6.39 10.79 -4.02
N TRP A 89 6.86 10.44 -2.85
CA TRP A 89 6.69 9.16 -2.20
C TRP A 89 5.94 9.39 -0.90
N SER A 90 4.97 8.53 -0.56
CA SER A 90 4.43 8.44 0.81
C SER A 90 4.83 7.12 1.46
N PHE A 91 5.12 7.14 2.76
CA PHE A 91 5.37 5.96 3.59
C PHE A 91 4.20 5.72 4.51
N GLN A 92 3.94 4.45 4.81
CA GLN A 92 2.83 3.99 5.64
C GLN A 92 1.50 4.37 5.02
N GLY A 93 0.71 3.36 4.69
CA GLY A 93 -0.65 3.55 4.20
C GLY A 93 -1.56 4.15 5.29
N GLY A 94 -2.85 3.90 5.13
CA GLY A 94 -3.80 4.37 6.12
C GLY A 94 -3.50 3.85 7.53
N PHE A 95 -3.90 4.61 8.54
CA PHE A 95 -3.81 4.33 9.98
C PHE A 95 -2.42 4.25 10.58
N ARG A 96 -1.34 4.39 9.77
CA ARG A 96 0.05 4.39 10.25
C ARG A 96 0.36 3.24 11.21
N LEU A 97 -0.06 2.03 10.83
CA LEU A 97 0.04 0.81 11.65
C LEU A 97 1.47 0.42 12.03
N TYR A 98 2.47 0.94 11.32
CA TYR A 98 3.86 0.61 11.56
C TYR A 98 4.52 1.62 12.51
N PRO A 99 5.41 1.16 13.41
CA PRO A 99 6.22 2.06 14.21
C PRO A 99 6.99 3.05 13.34
N ARG A 100 7.03 4.32 13.78
CA ARG A 100 7.78 5.39 13.09
C ARG A 100 9.25 5.02 12.87
N THR A 101 9.82 4.21 13.75
CA THR A 101 11.20 3.70 13.65
C THR A 101 11.47 2.95 12.33
N LYS A 102 10.49 2.21 11.79
CA LYS A 102 10.65 1.52 10.49
C LYS A 102 10.77 2.50 9.34
N VAL A 103 9.99 3.58 9.37
CA VAL A 103 10.09 4.66 8.37
C VAL A 103 11.38 5.43 8.53
N ASP A 104 11.79 5.70 9.76
CA ASP A 104 13.06 6.40 10.04
C ASP A 104 14.26 5.58 9.53
N GLU A 105 14.21 4.25 9.59
CA GLU A 105 15.22 3.37 8.99
C GLU A 105 15.24 3.45 7.45
N ALA A 106 14.09 3.38 6.80
CA ALA A 106 14.01 3.55 5.34
C ALA A 106 14.37 4.97 4.88
N LEU A 107 14.08 5.99 5.71
CA LEU A 107 14.55 7.36 5.45
C LEU A 107 16.06 7.51 5.62
N LYS A 108 16.69 6.71 6.48
CA LYS A 108 18.16 6.69 6.61
C LYS A 108 18.82 6.06 5.39
N SER A 109 18.23 5.03 4.76
CA SER A 109 18.77 4.44 3.54
C SER A 109 18.63 5.38 2.34
N THR A 110 17.49 6.08 2.23
CA THR A 110 17.17 7.00 1.12
C THR A 110 17.78 8.40 1.26
N ARG A 111 18.55 8.67 2.32
CA ARG A 111 19.03 10.03 2.65
C ARG A 111 19.91 10.66 1.57
N GLU A 112 20.59 9.85 0.78
CA GLU A 112 21.46 10.33 -0.31
C GLU A 112 20.66 10.71 -1.56
N THR A 113 19.44 10.18 -1.71
CA THR A 113 18.58 10.38 -2.89
C THR A 113 17.33 11.23 -2.60
N THR A 114 17.03 11.48 -1.33
CA THR A 114 15.84 12.24 -0.90
C THR A 114 16.17 13.72 -0.70
N ASP A 115 15.56 14.58 -1.52
CA ASP A 115 15.72 16.04 -1.41
C ASP A 115 14.98 16.64 -0.20
N VAL A 116 13.74 16.19 0.05
CA VAL A 116 12.82 16.80 1.02
C VAL A 116 11.97 15.72 1.68
N VAL A 117 11.84 15.76 3.00
CA VAL A 117 10.95 14.91 3.79
C VAL A 117 9.83 15.76 4.41
N LEU A 118 8.59 15.36 4.17
CA LEU A 118 7.41 15.95 4.78
C LEU A 118 6.81 14.96 5.79
N SER A 119 6.68 15.38 7.05
CA SER A 119 6.03 14.59 8.09
C SER A 119 4.96 15.44 8.75
N ALA A 120 3.74 14.91 8.85
CA ALA A 120 2.72 15.52 9.69
C ALA A 120 3.04 15.23 11.16
N ASP A 121 3.17 16.29 11.94
CA ASP A 121 3.35 16.21 13.39
C ASP A 121 2.00 16.10 14.09
N SER A 122 1.84 15.05 14.90
CA SER A 122 0.64 14.82 15.72
C SER A 122 0.85 15.22 17.18
N SER A 123 2.05 15.67 17.58
CA SER A 123 2.37 16.04 18.96
C SER A 123 1.52 17.19 19.50
N SER A 124 0.93 18.00 18.62
CA SER A 124 0.05 19.12 18.94
C SER A 124 -1.45 18.83 18.76
N ILE A 125 -1.78 17.62 18.29
CA ILE A 125 -3.17 17.18 18.09
C ILE A 125 -3.66 16.57 19.41
N GLY A 126 -4.64 17.19 20.05
CA GLY A 126 -5.28 16.62 21.25
C GLY A 126 -5.97 15.29 20.92
N ASP A 127 -6.04 14.41 21.92
CA ASP A 127 -6.56 13.03 21.79
C ASP A 127 -7.90 12.94 21.06
N ASP A 128 -8.83 13.87 21.33
CA ASP A 128 -10.15 13.92 20.69
C ASP A 128 -10.07 14.12 19.17
N LYS A 129 -9.19 15.03 18.71
CA LYS A 129 -9.00 15.29 17.28
C LYS A 129 -8.28 14.15 16.57
N PHE A 130 -7.42 13.44 17.28
CA PHE A 130 -6.75 12.26 16.75
C PHE A 130 -7.76 11.11 16.56
N ALA A 131 -8.65 10.92 17.52
CA ALA A 131 -9.76 9.98 17.42
C ALA A 131 -10.67 10.32 16.22
N ASP A 132 -11.01 11.60 16.02
CA ASP A 132 -11.82 12.03 14.87
C ASP A 132 -11.16 11.70 13.51
N ILE A 133 -9.85 11.90 13.38
CA ILE A 133 -9.09 11.56 12.17
C ILE A 133 -9.13 10.04 11.92
N LEU A 134 -8.88 9.23 12.96
CA LEU A 134 -8.92 7.77 12.87
C LEU A 134 -10.32 7.26 12.52
N HIS A 135 -11.36 7.86 13.11
CA HIS A 135 -12.76 7.55 12.80
C HIS A 135 -13.07 7.82 11.32
N HIS A 136 -12.68 8.99 10.82
CA HIS A 136 -12.93 9.37 9.44
C HIS A 136 -12.21 8.42 8.47
N GLU A 137 -10.96 8.08 8.76
CA GLU A 137 -10.17 7.14 7.99
C GLU A 137 -10.77 5.72 8.01
N ALA A 138 -11.27 5.29 9.17
CA ALA A 138 -11.94 3.99 9.34
C ALA A 138 -13.23 3.91 8.52
N GLU A 139 -14.03 4.98 8.51
CA GLU A 139 -15.22 5.08 7.65
C GLU A 139 -14.87 5.07 6.16
N GLU A 140 -13.80 5.76 5.75
CA GLU A 140 -13.33 5.76 4.36
C GLU A 140 -12.96 4.35 3.89
N VAL A 141 -12.24 3.59 4.71
CA VAL A 141 -11.84 2.22 4.40
C VAL A 141 -13.03 1.28 4.42
N ALA A 142 -13.92 1.40 5.41
CA ALA A 142 -15.15 0.62 5.48
C ALA A 142 -16.02 0.82 4.23
N ARG A 143 -16.18 2.07 3.79
CA ARG A 143 -16.94 2.41 2.57
C ARG A 143 -16.35 1.78 1.31
N LYS A 144 -15.03 1.72 1.19
CA LYS A 144 -14.34 1.04 0.07
C LYS A 144 -14.54 -0.48 0.11
N MET A 145 -14.60 -1.08 1.29
CA MET A 145 -14.84 -2.53 1.47
C MET A 145 -16.28 -2.96 1.18
N ILE A 146 -17.28 -2.12 1.47
CA ILE A 146 -18.70 -2.44 1.20
C ILE A 146 -18.94 -2.75 -0.29
N ASN A 147 -18.21 -2.08 -1.20
CA ASN A 147 -18.31 -2.34 -2.63
C ASN A 147 -17.77 -3.72 -3.07
N VAL A 148 -17.13 -4.48 -2.17
CA VAL A 148 -16.44 -5.75 -2.51
C VAL A 148 -17.19 -6.99 -2.00
N GLY A 149 -18.12 -6.89 -1.04
CA GLY A 149 -18.59 -8.10 -0.35
C GLY A 149 -19.93 -8.11 0.40
N GLY A 150 -20.79 -7.09 0.24
CA GLY A 150 -22.20 -7.20 0.65
C GLY A 150 -22.50 -7.35 2.15
N ILE A 151 -21.52 -7.15 3.05
CA ILE A 151 -21.79 -6.99 4.49
C ILE A 151 -22.04 -5.51 4.77
N ASP A 152 -23.32 -5.18 4.95
CA ASP A 152 -23.80 -3.82 5.25
C ASP A 152 -23.61 -3.48 6.73
N SER A 153 -22.36 -3.30 7.15
CA SER A 153 -22.10 -2.65 8.44
C SER A 153 -20.78 -1.88 8.43
N CYS A 154 -20.80 -0.73 7.76
CA CYS A 154 -19.77 0.30 7.89
C CYS A 154 -19.39 0.53 9.35
N ALA A 155 -20.39 0.56 10.25
CA ALA A 155 -20.19 0.77 11.67
C ALA A 155 -19.40 -0.37 12.35
N ALA A 156 -19.68 -1.64 12.03
CA ALA A 156 -18.91 -2.76 12.58
C ALA A 156 -17.47 -2.77 12.06
N ALA A 157 -17.25 -2.49 10.78
CA ALA A 157 -15.92 -2.37 10.20
C ALA A 157 -15.13 -1.23 10.86
N THR A 158 -15.74 -0.05 10.99
CA THR A 158 -15.15 1.10 11.69
C THR A 158 -14.77 0.76 13.14
N ASN A 159 -15.66 0.11 13.89
CA ASN A 159 -15.38 -0.31 15.27
C ASN A 159 -14.24 -1.36 15.35
N CYS A 160 -14.20 -2.32 14.42
CA CYS A 160 -13.09 -3.28 14.32
C CYS A 160 -11.75 -2.57 14.06
N PHE A 161 -11.71 -1.57 13.17
CA PHE A 161 -10.50 -0.81 12.88
C PHE A 161 -10.02 0.01 14.07
N LEU A 162 -10.92 0.72 14.75
CA LEU A 162 -10.58 1.50 15.95
C LEU A 162 -10.10 0.61 17.08
N TYR A 163 -10.69 -0.57 17.22
CA TYR A 163 -10.26 -1.57 18.18
C TYR A 163 -8.87 -2.10 17.86
N MET A 164 -8.57 -2.41 16.59
CA MET A 164 -7.21 -2.77 16.18
C MET A 164 -6.21 -1.66 16.49
N MET A 165 -6.54 -0.39 16.22
CA MET A 165 -5.65 0.73 16.54
C MET A 165 -5.36 0.84 18.04
N LYS A 166 -6.37 0.61 18.87
CA LYS A 166 -6.21 0.56 20.33
C LYS A 166 -5.31 -0.61 20.77
N LEU A 167 -5.39 -1.76 20.09
CA LEU A 167 -4.55 -2.93 20.38
C LEU A 167 -3.12 -2.80 19.85
N CYS A 168 -2.90 -2.19 18.68
CA CYS A 168 -1.58 -1.96 18.10
C CYS A 168 -0.68 -1.09 19.00
N GLY A 169 -1.26 -0.21 19.83
CA GLY A 169 -0.52 0.55 20.84
C GLY A 169 -0.02 -0.27 22.03
N ILE A 170 -0.38 -1.55 22.15
CA ILE A 170 -0.17 -2.38 23.36
C ILE A 170 0.67 -3.64 23.07
N ASP A 171 1.34 -3.75 21.91
CA ASP A 171 2.29 -4.85 21.60
C ASP A 171 1.70 -6.26 21.79
N TYR A 172 0.63 -6.58 21.05
CA TYR A 172 0.02 -7.91 21.03
C TYR A 172 0.18 -8.59 19.66
N ASP A 173 0.25 -9.92 19.69
CA ASP A 173 0.22 -10.84 18.53
C ASP A 173 -1.15 -10.84 17.84
N LEU A 174 -1.49 -9.67 17.28
CA LEU A 174 -2.77 -9.35 16.65
C LEU A 174 -2.99 -10.16 15.38
N ALA A 175 -1.90 -10.49 14.67
CA ALA A 175 -1.93 -11.32 13.47
C ALA A 175 -2.50 -12.72 13.76
N THR A 176 -2.24 -13.26 14.96
CA THR A 176 -2.65 -14.61 15.34
C THR A 176 -3.98 -14.63 16.09
N HIS A 177 -4.29 -13.58 16.88
CA HIS A 177 -5.41 -13.62 17.83
C HIS A 177 -6.47 -12.51 17.65
N GLY A 178 -6.32 -11.61 16.67
CA GLY A 178 -7.20 -10.44 16.48
C GLY A 178 -8.70 -10.78 16.47
N CYS A 179 -9.09 -11.81 15.70
CA CYS A 179 -10.48 -12.23 15.60
C CYS A 179 -11.06 -12.75 16.93
N ASN A 180 -10.25 -13.40 17.76
CA ASN A 180 -10.69 -13.91 19.06
C ASN A 180 -10.99 -12.78 20.03
N TYR A 181 -10.18 -11.71 20.01
CA TYR A 181 -10.45 -10.52 20.82
C TYR A 181 -11.74 -9.82 20.41
N TRP A 182 -12.02 -9.71 19.11
CA TRP A 182 -13.24 -9.05 18.60
C TRP A 182 -14.54 -9.74 19.02
N ILE A 183 -14.52 -11.08 19.12
CA ILE A 183 -15.68 -11.86 19.58
C ILE A 183 -15.83 -11.74 21.09
N CYS A 184 -14.73 -11.85 21.84
CA CYS A 184 -14.75 -11.79 23.31
C CYS A 184 -15.18 -10.42 23.84
N ASP A 185 -14.85 -9.33 23.14
CA ASP A 185 -15.18 -7.96 23.55
C ASP A 185 -16.52 -7.46 22.96
N GLY A 186 -17.22 -8.31 22.20
CA GLY A 186 -18.53 -8.00 21.61
C GLY A 186 -18.50 -7.02 20.44
N THR A 187 -17.32 -6.69 19.91
CA THR A 187 -17.12 -5.84 18.72
C THR A 187 -17.80 -6.43 17.48
N ILE A 188 -17.84 -7.76 17.38
CA ILE A 188 -18.63 -8.48 16.37
C ILE A 188 -19.67 -9.33 17.11
N GLN A 189 -20.95 -9.14 16.78
CA GLN A 189 -22.02 -10.02 17.22
C GLN A 189 -22.38 -10.99 16.10
N LEU A 190 -22.23 -12.29 16.34
CA LEU A 190 -22.82 -13.32 15.48
C LEU A 190 -24.34 -13.14 15.52
N GLN A 191 -24.97 -12.80 14.39
CA GLN A 191 -26.41 -12.99 14.26
C GLN A 191 -26.67 -14.50 14.43
N GLN A 192 -27.25 -14.87 15.56
CA GLN A 192 -27.72 -16.23 15.78
C GLN A 192 -28.85 -16.53 14.77
N GLY A 193 -28.47 -17.11 13.63
CA GLY A 193 -29.41 -17.82 12.78
C GLY A 193 -30.06 -18.91 13.63
N ARG A 194 -31.37 -18.75 13.91
CA ARG A 194 -32.20 -19.79 14.52
C ARG A 194 -32.14 -21.03 13.62
N CYS A 195 -31.26 -21.99 13.94
CA CYS A 195 -31.45 -23.37 13.51
C CYS A 195 -32.71 -23.89 14.21
N ARG A 196 -33.84 -23.91 13.48
CA ARG A 196 -35.01 -24.68 13.88
C ARG A 196 -34.67 -26.16 13.64
N HIS A 197 -34.74 -26.94 14.71
CA HIS A 197 -34.74 -28.40 14.68
C HIS A 197 -35.87 -28.96 13.82
#